data_AF-A0A971SFB3-F1
#
_entry.id   AF-A0A971SFB3-F1
#
_cell.length_a   1.000
_cell.length_b   1.000
_cell.length_c   1.000
_cell.angle_alpha   90.00
_cell.angle_beta   90.00
_cell.angle_gamma   90.00
#
_symmetry.space_group_name_H-M   'P 1'
#
loop_
_entity.id
_entity.type
_entity.pdbx_description
1 polymer ?
#
loop_
_entity_poly.entity_id
_entity_poly.type
_entity_poly.pdbx_seq_one_letter_code
_entity_poly.pdbx_strand_id
1 'polypeptide(L)'
;LYEWGIPTAKSIINARSISQDINIIASGGIKTALDIVRALILGADIVGVSGEVLKYLIHGGYDYAKEYLTELMHKTKIVMLLLGAKNIDELKTVPYKITGKLKDII
;
A
#
# COMPACT_ATOMS: atom_id res chain seq x y z
N LEU A 1 -17.84 -10.52 -13.45
CA LEU A 1 -17.49 -9.13 -13.04
C LEU A 1 -16.23 -9.05 -12.16
N TYR A 2 -15.34 -10.05 -12.16
CA TYR A 2 -14.16 -10.06 -11.27
C TYR A 2 -12.99 -9.17 -11.75
N GLU A 3 -12.94 -8.82 -13.04
CA GLU A 3 -11.85 -8.02 -13.62
C GLU A 3 -12.25 -6.58 -13.98
N TRP A 4 -13.43 -6.15 -13.54
CA TRP A 4 -13.89 -4.77 -13.79
C TRP A 4 -13.29 -3.79 -12.77
N GLY A 5 -12.65 -2.72 -13.26
CA GLY A 5 -12.14 -1.63 -12.43
C GLY A 5 -10.75 -1.15 -12.84
N ILE A 6 -10.24 -0.14 -12.12
CA ILE A 6 -8.90 0.41 -12.29
C ILE A 6 -8.00 -0.14 -11.17
N PRO A 7 -6.84 -0.76 -11.46
CA PRO A 7 -5.94 -1.27 -10.43
C PRO A 7 -5.49 -0.17 -9.46
N THR A 8 -5.41 -0.50 -8.16
CA THR A 8 -5.06 0.44 -7.08
C THR A 8 -3.83 1.28 -7.40
N ALA A 9 -2.76 0.66 -7.89
CA ALA A 9 -1.53 1.38 -8.26
C ALA A 9 -1.76 2.45 -9.34
N LYS A 10 -2.53 2.14 -10.39
CA LYS A 10 -2.89 3.12 -11.44
C LYS A 10 -3.78 4.22 -10.87
N SER A 11 -4.75 3.89 -10.03
CA SER A 11 -5.63 4.87 -9.40
C SER A 11 -4.87 5.88 -8.55
N ILE A 12 -3.88 5.43 -7.76
CA ILE A 12 -3.02 6.31 -6.95
C ILE A 12 -2.23 7.26 -7.86
N ILE A 13 -1.56 6.72 -8.88
CA ILE A 13 -0.72 7.49 -9.80
C ILE A 13 -1.57 8.54 -10.54
N ASN A 14 -2.73 8.14 -11.05
CA ASN A 14 -3.65 9.04 -11.72
C ASN A 14 -4.13 10.16 -10.79
N ALA A 15 -4.56 9.84 -9.57
CA ALA A 15 -5.02 10.83 -8.62
C ALA A 15 -3.90 11.82 -8.25
N ARG A 16 -2.70 11.31 -7.94
CA ARG A 16 -1.55 12.16 -7.58
C ARG A 16 -1.06 13.02 -8.74
N SER A 17 -1.23 12.58 -9.99
CA SER A 17 -0.90 13.38 -11.18
C SER A 17 -1.77 14.61 -11.35
N ILE A 18 -2.98 14.61 -10.78
CA ILE A 18 -3.93 15.72 -10.88
C ILE A 18 -3.60 16.82 -9.86
N SER A 19 -3.25 16.45 -8.63
CA SER A 19 -2.91 17.41 -7.57
C SER A 19 -2.01 16.83 -6.48
N GLN A 20 -1.09 17.66 -6.00
CA GLN A 20 -0.25 17.36 -4.83
C GLN A 20 -0.99 17.68 -3.51
N ASP A 21 -2.06 18.47 -3.55
CA ASP A 21 -2.76 18.98 -2.35
C ASP A 21 -3.94 18.10 -1.91
N ILE A 22 -4.25 17.04 -2.65
CA ILE A 22 -5.29 16.08 -2.25
C ILE A 22 -4.71 15.00 -1.33
N ASN A 23 -5.51 14.60 -0.34
CA ASN A 23 -5.20 13.49 0.55
C ASN A 23 -5.70 12.17 -0.08
N ILE A 24 -4.79 11.26 -0.39
CA ILE A 24 -5.06 10.00 -1.09
C ILE A 24 -5.02 8.83 -0.10
N ILE A 25 -6.15 8.15 0.04
CA ILE A 25 -6.25 6.90 0.81
C ILE A 25 -6.24 5.72 -0.17
N ALA A 26 -5.16 4.94 -0.14
CA ALA A 26 -5.04 3.71 -0.92
C ALA A 26 -5.68 2.54 -0.18
N SER A 27 -6.52 1.76 -0.85
CA SER A 27 -7.07 0.52 -0.31
C SER A 27 -7.35 -0.48 -1.42
N GLY A 28 -7.63 -1.73 -1.05
CA GLY A 28 -7.91 -2.80 -1.99
C GLY A 28 -6.65 -3.51 -2.49
N GLY A 29 -6.56 -4.82 -2.21
CA GLY A 29 -5.43 -5.66 -2.62
C GLY A 29 -4.17 -5.56 -1.75
N ILE A 30 -4.18 -4.77 -0.68
CA ILE A 30 -3.07 -4.64 0.28
C ILE A 30 -3.03 -5.86 1.19
N LYS A 31 -1.92 -6.63 1.17
CA LYS A 31 -1.76 -7.86 1.96
C LYS A 31 -0.48 -7.87 2.77
N THR A 32 0.57 -7.25 2.24
CA THR A 32 1.93 -7.29 2.79
C THR A 32 2.46 -5.88 3.08
N ALA A 33 3.54 -5.82 3.88
CA ALA A 33 4.23 -4.57 4.17
C ALA A 33 4.79 -3.91 2.89
N LEU A 34 5.21 -4.70 1.90
CA LEU A 34 5.66 -4.18 0.62
C LEU A 34 4.52 -3.53 -0.17
N ASP A 35 3.29 -4.03 -0.07
CA ASP A 35 2.13 -3.41 -0.73
C ASP A 35 1.82 -2.03 -0.12
N ILE A 36 1.91 -1.92 1.21
CA ILE A 36 1.78 -0.65 1.93
C ILE A 36 2.86 0.33 1.45
N VAL A 37 4.12 -0.08 1.51
CA VAL A 37 5.25 0.78 1.11
C VAL A 37 5.14 1.21 -0.35
N ARG A 38 4.77 0.30 -1.26
CA ARG A 38 4.55 0.64 -2.67
C ARG A 38 3.43 1.67 -2.82
N ALA A 39 2.30 1.50 -2.15
CA ALA A 39 1.21 2.47 -2.23
C ALA A 39 1.64 3.86 -1.75
N LEU A 40 2.42 3.93 -0.67
CA LEU A 40 2.99 5.19 -0.17
C LEU A 40 3.98 5.81 -1.16
N ILE A 41 4.92 5.02 -1.70
CA ILE A 41 5.87 5.46 -2.74
C ILE A 41 5.14 6.00 -3.97
N LEU A 42 4.03 5.38 -4.36
CA LEU A 42 3.22 5.83 -5.50
C LEU A 42 2.47 7.15 -5.24
N GLY A 43 2.46 7.65 -3.99
CA GLY A 43 1.89 8.94 -3.63
C GLY A 43 0.63 8.87 -2.77
N ALA A 44 0.27 7.72 -2.21
CA ALA A 44 -0.76 7.63 -1.18
C ALA A 44 -0.28 8.27 0.14
N ASP A 45 -1.21 8.82 0.90
CA ASP A 45 -0.97 9.40 2.23
C ASP A 45 -1.32 8.42 3.35
N ILE A 46 -2.35 7.59 3.12
CA ILE A 46 -2.84 6.57 4.06
C ILE A 46 -3.09 5.28 3.29
N VAL A 47 -2.81 4.14 3.93
CA VAL A 47 -3.09 2.81 3.37
C VAL A 47 -4.08 2.05 4.27
N GLY A 48 -5.20 1.62 3.69
CA GLY A 48 -6.23 0.83 4.36
C GLY A 48 -6.13 -0.65 4.02
N VAL A 49 -6.32 -1.50 5.04
CA VAL A 49 -6.34 -2.97 4.92
C VAL A 49 -7.68 -3.47 5.47
N SER A 50 -8.42 -4.27 4.69
CA SER A 50 -9.75 -4.78 5.08
C SER A 50 -9.84 -6.29 5.00
N GLY A 51 -9.97 -6.87 3.80
CA GLY A 51 -10.23 -8.29 3.60
C GLY A 51 -9.18 -9.20 4.23
N GLU A 52 -7.90 -8.80 4.25
CA GLU A 52 -6.86 -9.58 4.89
C GLU A 52 -7.00 -9.59 6.41
N VAL A 53 -7.32 -8.46 7.05
CA VAL A 53 -7.58 -8.39 8.51
C VAL A 53 -8.75 -9.29 8.88
N LEU A 54 -9.85 -9.21 8.12
CA LEU A 54 -11.02 -10.06 8.33
C LEU A 54 -10.69 -11.54 8.19
N LYS A 55 -9.85 -11.91 7.21
CA LYS A 55 -9.42 -13.29 7.00
C LYS A 55 -8.64 -13.82 8.21
N TYR A 56 -7.67 -13.07 8.74
CA TYR A 56 -6.95 -13.46 9.96
C TYR A 56 -7.88 -13.59 11.17
N LEU A 57 -8.85 -12.68 11.31
CA LEU A 57 -9.85 -12.73 12.37
C LEU A 57 -10.73 -13.98 12.28
N ILE A 58 -11.21 -14.35 11.10
CA ILE A 58 -12.09 -15.52 10.91
C ILE A 58 -11.35 -16.83 11.21
N HIS A 59 -10.08 -16.94 10.82
CA HIS A 59 -9.34 -18.20 10.91
C HIS A 59 -8.61 -18.40 12.25
N GLY A 60 -8.22 -17.31 12.93
CA GLY A 60 -7.43 -17.38 14.17
C GLY A 60 -7.94 -16.49 15.31
N GLY A 61 -9.07 -15.80 15.14
CA GLY A 61 -9.64 -14.93 16.15
C GLY A 61 -8.88 -13.61 16.33
N TYR A 62 -9.20 -12.92 17.43
CA TYR A 62 -8.69 -11.58 17.71
C TYR A 62 -7.16 -11.52 17.81
N ASP A 63 -6.55 -12.45 18.54
CA ASP A 63 -5.10 -12.44 18.76
C ASP A 63 -4.33 -12.60 17.46
N TYR A 64 -4.83 -13.44 16.54
CA TYR A 64 -4.20 -13.65 15.25
C TYR A 64 -4.33 -12.44 14.31
N ALA A 65 -5.49 -11.77 14.33
CA ALA A 65 -5.67 -10.50 13.62
C ALA A 65 -4.76 -9.39 14.18
N LYS A 66 -4.63 -9.33 15.51
CA LYS A 66 -3.75 -8.38 16.20
C LYS A 66 -2.28 -8.64 15.90
N GLU A 67 -1.86 -9.90 15.91
CA GLU A 67 -0.49 -10.30 15.56
C GLU A 67 -0.19 -9.94 14.11
N TYR A 68 -1.09 -10.26 13.17
CA TYR A 68 -0.96 -9.86 11.77
C TYR A 68 -0.76 -8.35 11.60
N LEU A 69 -1.59 -7.53 12.25
CA LEU A 69 -1.47 -6.07 12.18
C LEU A 69 -0.17 -5.56 12.80
N THR A 70 0.23 -6.11 13.96
CA THR A 70 1.49 -5.76 14.63
C THR A 70 2.69 -6.07 13.73
N GLU A 71 2.72 -7.27 13.15
CA GLU A 71 3.76 -7.72 12.24
C GLU A 71 3.80 -6.90 10.96
N LEU A 72 2.64 -6.55 10.41
CA LEU A 72 2.52 -5.73 9.22
C LEU A 72 3.10 -4.34 9.44
N MET A 73 2.81 -3.71 10.59
CA MET A 73 3.40 -2.44 10.99
C MET A 73 4.92 -2.55 11.21
N HIS A 74 5.38 -3.59 11.89
CA HIS A 74 6.81 -3.81 12.15
C HIS A 74 7.59 -4.01 10.85
N LYS A 75 7.12 -4.88 9.95
CA LYS A 75 7.74 -5.12 8.65
C LYS A 75 7.71 -3.89 7.75
N THR A 76 6.68 -3.05 7.83
CA THR A 76 6.65 -1.77 7.10
C THR A 76 7.81 -0.88 7.53
N LYS A 77 8.07 -0.77 8.84
CA LYS A 77 9.23 -0.01 9.36
C LYS A 77 10.57 -0.61 8.94
N ILE A 78 10.69 -1.93 8.88
CA ILE A 78 11.90 -2.60 8.37
C ILE A 78 12.12 -2.23 6.90
N VAL A 79 11.08 -2.28 6.05
CA VAL A 79 11.22 -1.90 4.64
C VAL A 79 11.61 -0.43 4.50
N MET A 80 11.02 0.47 5.29
CA MET A 80 11.40 1.89 5.32
C MET A 80 12.88 2.07 5.72
N LEU A 81 13.36 1.33 6.73
CA LEU A 81 14.76 1.34 7.13
C LEU A 81 15.68 0.89 6.00
N LEU A 82 15.34 -0.20 5.31
CA LEU A 82 16.12 -0.71 4.17
C LEU A 82 16.16 0.26 2.98
N LEU A 83 15.14 1.11 2.85
CA LEU A 83 15.06 2.18 1.84
C LEU A 83 15.70 3.49 2.31
N GLY A 84 16.17 3.58 3.55
CA GLY A 84 16.75 4.80 4.12
C GLY A 84 15.74 5.91 4.36
N ALA A 85 14.44 5.61 4.47
CA ALA A 85 13.37 6.58 4.66
C ALA A 85 12.94 6.63 6.13
N LYS A 86 13.10 7.79 6.80
CA LYS A 86 12.75 7.94 8.22
C LYS A 86 11.26 8.23 8.47
N ASN A 87 10.58 8.74 7.46
CA ASN A 87 9.17 9.12 7.51
C ASN A 87 8.49 8.90 6.14
N ILE A 88 7.18 9.11 6.10
CA ILE A 88 6.37 8.86 4.89
C ILE A 88 6.71 9.83 3.75
N ASP A 89 7.07 11.07 4.08
CA ASP A 89 7.45 12.07 3.06
C ASP A 89 8.75 11.68 2.35
N GLU A 90 9.76 11.22 3.10
CA GLU A 90 10.99 10.66 2.51
C GLU A 90 10.70 9.39 1.71
N LEU A 91 9.78 8.54 2.19
CA LEU A 91 9.40 7.33 1.47
C LEU A 91 8.81 7.65 0.08
N LYS A 92 8.02 8.72 -0.05
CA LYS A 92 7.47 9.20 -1.34
C LYS A 92 8.54 9.67 -2.33
N THR A 93 9.77 9.95 -1.88
CA THR A 93 10.89 10.34 -2.75
C THR A 93 11.71 9.15 -3.25
N VAL A 94 11.45 7.95 -2.74
CA VAL A 94 12.20 6.74 -3.12
C VAL A 94 11.99 6.45 -4.62
N PRO A 95 13.08 6.31 -5.41
CA PRO A 95 12.97 6.02 -6.82
C PRO A 95 12.41 4.62 -7.05
N TYR A 96 11.48 4.48 -8.00
CA TYR A 96 10.89 3.21 -8.37
C TYR A 96 10.78 3.06 -9.89
N LYS A 97 10.55 1.83 -10.35
CA LYS A 97 10.30 1.51 -11.76
C LYS A 97 8.98 0.75 -11.89
N ILE A 98 8.17 1.15 -12.85
CA ILE A 98 6.94 0.45 -13.23
C ILE A 98 7.27 -0.58 -14.32
N THR A 99 6.73 -1.79 -14.17
CA THR A 99 6.98 -2.92 -15.08
C THR A 99 5.70 -3.70 -15.37
N GLY A 100 5.74 -4.58 -16.39
CA GLY A 100 4.64 -5.46 -16.78
C GLY A 100 3.36 -4.72 -17.17
N LYS A 101 2.20 -5.35 -16.97
CA LYS A 101 0.88 -4.82 -17.36
C LYS A 101 0.62 -3.40 -16.85
N LEU A 102 1.13 -3.04 -15.66
CA LEU A 102 0.95 -1.69 -15.11
C LEU A 102 1.64 -0.63 -15.97
N LYS A 103 2.81 -0.96 -16.55
CA LYS A 103 3.54 -0.07 -17.47
C LYS A 103 2.74 0.18 -18.75
N ASP A 104 2.01 -0.82 -19.23
CA ASP A 104 1.26 -0.74 -20.49
C ASP A 104 -0.02 0.10 -20.37
N ILE A 105 -0.48 0.38 -19.15
CA ILE A 105 -1.76 1.05 -18.89
C ILE A 105 -1.62 2.38 -18.15
N ILE A 106 -0.41 2.82 -17.81
CA ILE A 106 -0.14 4.13 -17.20
C ILE A 106 0.15 5.14 -18.28
#